data_AF-A0A8B2HPC2-F1
#
_entry.id   AF-A0A8B2HPC2-F1
#
_cell.length_a   1.000
_cell.length_b   1.000
_cell.length_c   1.000
_cell.angle_alpha   90.00
_cell.angle_beta   90.00
_cell.angle_gamma   90.00
#
_symmetry.space_group_name_H-M   'P 1'
#
loop_
_entity.id
_entity.type
_entity.pdbx_description
1 polymer ?
#
loop_
_entity_poly.entity_id
_entity_poly.type
_entity_poly.pdbx_seq_one_letter_code
_entity_poly.pdbx_strand_id
1 'polypeptide(L)'
;MKKQHIDLKPLDEFEQKMILNSPMLVVKLKIQENVVDVLKQVMNGGSALVDRGSISDKIGSEGSAEVNGFLNVLTLFKPWMFTPLFAGPIIYRGFHEGIHAGWTSGTINPKSVAYPKFYYNLTNSEIEELQNFFVSISTFFDSKKNKISNRINFAYSWLKKAREIVDVNDRLIFLTIAIESLMSKETDELSYRISHRTSALLGETLLEKQFIFRNMRKMYKKRSSLVHGVPISIRFAETEFLLEVLRVLILRMMSLSLKNYSDANLLDELLDTIFEPDRVKTILSDSTQLFGSKAHFHTFLTR
;
A
#
# COMPACT_ATOMS: atom_id res chain seq x y z
N MET A 1 24.38 34.19 7.38
CA MET A 1 23.49 33.31 6.59
C MET A 1 22.07 33.87 6.66
N LYS A 2 21.40 34.14 5.53
CA LYS A 2 20.02 34.66 5.47
C LYS A 2 19.04 33.52 5.79
N LYS A 3 18.16 33.70 6.78
CA LYS A 3 17.04 32.78 7.06
C LYS A 3 16.03 32.88 5.91
N GLN A 4 15.76 31.78 5.20
CA GLN A 4 14.63 31.68 4.29
C GLN A 4 13.39 31.30 5.09
N HIS A 5 12.40 32.18 5.12
CA HIS A 5 11.04 31.85 5.54
C HIS A 5 10.39 31.01 4.42
N ILE A 6 9.95 29.81 4.76
CA ILE A 6 9.11 28.99 3.87
C ILE A 6 7.67 29.37 4.18
N ASP A 7 7.05 30.15 3.30
CA ASP A 7 5.61 30.39 3.33
C ASP A 7 4.88 29.14 2.83
N LEU A 8 4.12 28.50 3.72
CA LEU A 8 3.20 27.44 3.33
C LEU A 8 1.96 28.09 2.70
N LYS A 9 1.68 27.77 1.43
CA LYS A 9 0.45 28.23 0.78
C LYS A 9 -0.79 27.64 1.49
N PRO A 10 -1.83 28.45 1.75
CA PRO A 10 -3.09 27.92 2.24
C PRO A 10 -3.74 26.99 1.21
N LEU A 11 -4.43 25.96 1.70
CA LEU A 11 -5.24 25.01 0.91
C LEU A 11 -6.22 25.78 0.02
N ASP A 12 -6.43 25.30 -1.20
CA ASP A 12 -7.29 26.00 -2.15
C ASP A 12 -8.78 25.87 -1.78
N GLU A 13 -9.60 26.74 -2.37
CA GLU A 13 -11.03 26.83 -2.09
C GLU A 13 -11.80 25.54 -2.45
N PHE A 14 -11.22 24.70 -3.31
CA PHE A 14 -11.78 23.42 -3.72
C PHE A 14 -11.54 22.35 -2.64
N GLU A 15 -10.32 22.28 -2.10
CA GLU A 15 -9.96 21.43 -0.96
C GLU A 15 -10.81 21.77 0.28
N GLN A 16 -11.09 23.05 0.53
CA GLN A 16 -11.93 23.49 1.65
C GLN A 16 -13.40 23.08 1.48
N LYS A 17 -13.96 23.17 0.26
CA LYS A 17 -15.36 22.77 -0.02
C LYS A 17 -15.57 21.25 0.03
N MET A 18 -14.56 20.47 -0.30
CA MET A 18 -14.63 19.00 -0.25
C MET A 18 -14.71 18.49 1.21
N ILE A 19 -14.06 19.19 2.14
CA ILE A 19 -14.06 18.87 3.58
C ILE A 19 -15.40 19.24 4.26
N LEU A 20 -16.02 20.37 3.87
CA LEU A 20 -17.19 20.91 4.58
C LEU A 20 -18.54 20.26 4.22
N ASN A 21 -18.66 19.58 3.08
CA ASN A 21 -19.97 19.10 2.57
C ASN A 21 -20.16 17.56 2.60
N SER A 22 -19.26 16.81 3.24
CA SER A 22 -19.44 15.35 3.38
C SER A 22 -20.21 15.03 4.67
N PRO A 23 -21.42 14.45 4.63
CA PRO A 23 -22.08 13.94 5.82
C PRO A 23 -21.31 12.72 6.35
N MET A 24 -20.33 12.94 7.23
CA MET A 24 -19.59 11.87 7.90
C MET A 24 -20.39 11.35 9.09
N LEU A 25 -20.93 10.14 8.97
CA LEU A 25 -21.41 9.37 10.12
C LEU A 25 -20.18 8.77 10.83
N VAL A 26 -19.94 9.15 12.08
CA VAL A 26 -18.84 8.62 12.89
C VAL A 26 -19.36 7.48 13.76
N VAL A 27 -19.17 6.24 13.33
CA VAL A 27 -19.49 5.07 14.15
C VAL A 27 -18.40 4.87 15.20
N LYS A 28 -18.71 5.14 16.48
CA LYS A 28 -17.85 4.82 17.62
C LYS A 28 -17.98 3.34 17.96
N LEU A 29 -16.93 2.55 17.68
CA LEU A 29 -16.88 1.12 18.03
C LEU A 29 -16.77 0.91 19.55
N LYS A 30 -17.69 0.12 20.12
CA LYS A 30 -17.68 -0.33 21.52
C LYS A 30 -17.25 -1.80 21.52
N ILE A 31 -16.00 -2.06 21.91
CA ILE A 31 -15.38 -3.38 21.70
C ILE A 31 -15.49 -4.22 22.96
N GLN A 32 -16.25 -5.30 22.86
CA GLN A 32 -16.10 -6.53 23.65
C GLN A 32 -16.36 -7.70 22.67
N GLU A 33 -15.39 -8.63 22.57
CA GLU A 33 -15.41 -9.96 21.89
C GLU A 33 -15.11 -10.06 20.35
N ASN A 34 -14.59 -11.25 19.97
CA ASN A 34 -14.13 -11.87 18.69
C ASN A 34 -14.06 -11.01 17.40
N VAL A 35 -13.03 -11.17 16.55
CA VAL A 35 -12.95 -10.50 15.22
C VAL A 35 -14.20 -10.72 14.36
N VAL A 36 -14.86 -11.88 14.50
CA VAL A 36 -16.15 -12.15 13.86
C VAL A 36 -17.23 -11.16 14.30
N ASP A 37 -17.25 -10.76 15.57
CA ASP A 37 -18.23 -9.82 16.13
C ASP A 37 -17.84 -8.36 15.87
N VAL A 38 -16.54 -8.04 15.79
CA VAL A 38 -16.06 -6.74 15.27
C VAL A 38 -16.50 -6.56 13.81
N LEU A 39 -16.37 -7.61 13.00
CA LEU A 39 -16.90 -7.64 11.64
C LEU A 39 -18.43 -7.49 11.65
N LYS A 40 -19.17 -8.22 12.48
CA LYS A 40 -20.64 -8.07 12.60
C LYS A 40 -21.06 -6.67 13.05
N GLN A 41 -20.31 -6.01 13.92
CA GLN A 41 -20.59 -4.63 14.33
C GLN A 41 -20.30 -3.62 13.22
N VAL A 42 -19.21 -3.81 12.48
CA VAL A 42 -18.92 -3.05 11.24
C VAL A 42 -20.03 -3.29 10.20
N MET A 43 -20.58 -4.51 10.11
CA MET A 43 -21.69 -4.86 9.22
C MET A 43 -23.04 -4.28 9.66
N ASN A 44 -23.31 -4.17 10.96
CA ASN A 44 -24.63 -3.77 11.47
C ASN A 44 -24.81 -2.24 11.56
N GLY A 45 -23.74 -1.45 11.52
CA GLY A 45 -23.78 0.01 11.49
C GLY A 45 -23.46 0.55 10.10
N GLY A 46 -24.48 0.93 9.32
CA GLY A 46 -24.28 1.50 7.98
C GLY A 46 -23.22 2.60 7.97
N SER A 47 -22.24 2.47 7.07
CA SER A 47 -20.98 3.24 7.00
C SER A 47 -20.11 3.15 8.27
N ALA A 48 -19.02 2.37 8.20
CA ALA A 48 -18.09 2.21 9.32
C ALA A 48 -16.81 3.00 9.09
N LEU A 49 -16.38 3.78 10.09
CA LEU A 49 -15.03 4.34 10.19
C LEU A 49 -14.18 3.40 11.05
N VAL A 50 -13.16 2.79 10.45
CA VAL A 50 -12.25 1.87 11.15
C VAL A 50 -10.97 2.61 11.54
N ASP A 51 -10.75 2.88 12.83
CA ASP A 51 -9.52 3.49 13.38
C ASP A 51 -8.56 2.42 13.92
N ARG A 52 -7.37 2.30 13.32
CA ARG A 52 -6.33 1.32 13.71
C ARG A 52 -5.91 1.47 15.18
N GLY A 53 -5.71 2.70 15.68
CA GLY A 53 -5.23 2.92 17.05
C GLY A 53 -6.28 2.59 18.11
N SER A 54 -7.53 2.96 17.84
CA SER A 54 -8.63 2.70 18.79
C SER A 54 -8.98 1.21 18.93
N ILE A 55 -8.65 0.38 17.95
CA ILE A 55 -8.93 -1.06 17.96
C ILE A 55 -7.86 -1.83 18.74
N SER A 56 -6.57 -1.50 18.56
CA SER A 56 -5.48 -2.17 19.28
C SER A 56 -5.56 -1.98 20.80
N ASP A 57 -5.97 -0.80 21.26
CA ASP A 57 -5.99 -0.46 22.69
C ASP A 57 -7.08 -1.22 23.47
N LYS A 58 -8.08 -1.79 22.79
CA LYS A 58 -9.26 -2.39 23.44
C LYS A 58 -9.25 -3.92 23.49
N ILE A 59 -8.44 -4.59 22.68
CA ILE A 59 -8.58 -6.04 22.42
C ILE A 59 -7.56 -6.90 23.18
N GLY A 60 -6.61 -6.27 23.89
CA GLY A 60 -5.52 -7.00 24.56
C GLY A 60 -4.56 -7.66 23.55
N SER A 61 -3.60 -8.46 24.03
CA SER A 61 -2.54 -9.01 23.19
C SER A 61 -3.01 -10.06 22.19
N GLU A 62 -3.99 -10.90 22.54
CA GLU A 62 -4.41 -12.03 21.69
C GLU A 62 -5.18 -11.58 20.45
N GLY A 63 -6.21 -10.73 20.58
CA GLY A 63 -6.92 -10.26 19.38
C GLY A 63 -6.17 -9.15 18.61
N SER A 64 -5.01 -8.67 19.12
CA SER A 64 -4.16 -7.74 18.36
C SER A 64 -3.65 -8.37 17.06
N ALA A 65 -3.37 -9.68 17.04
CA ALA A 65 -2.86 -10.37 15.87
C ALA A 65 -3.94 -10.48 14.77
N GLU A 66 -5.16 -10.83 15.16
CA GLU A 66 -6.30 -10.99 14.24
C GLU A 66 -6.72 -9.65 13.65
N VAL A 67 -6.79 -8.60 14.47
CA VAL A 67 -7.03 -7.23 14.03
C VAL A 67 -5.96 -6.78 13.04
N ASN A 68 -4.69 -7.01 13.35
CA ASN A 68 -3.61 -6.68 12.43
C ASN A 68 -3.73 -7.47 11.13
N GLY A 69 -4.11 -8.75 11.19
CA GLY A 69 -4.44 -9.57 10.02
C GLY A 69 -5.50 -8.91 9.15
N PHE A 70 -6.65 -8.57 9.73
CA PHE A 70 -7.76 -7.90 9.04
C PHE A 70 -7.36 -6.55 8.44
N LEU A 71 -6.68 -5.69 9.20
CA LEU A 71 -6.22 -4.39 8.72
C LEU A 71 -5.25 -4.54 7.55
N ASN A 72 -4.39 -5.57 7.58
CA ASN A 72 -3.48 -5.85 6.47
C ASN A 72 -4.27 -6.25 5.21
N VAL A 73 -5.31 -7.10 5.33
CA VAL A 73 -6.19 -7.46 4.21
C VAL A 73 -6.90 -6.23 3.64
N LEU A 74 -7.41 -5.35 4.50
CA LEU A 74 -8.00 -4.07 4.08
C LEU A 74 -7.05 -3.25 3.19
N THR A 75 -5.75 -3.27 3.50
CA THR A 75 -4.76 -2.54 2.69
C THR A 75 -4.58 -3.10 1.27
N LEU A 76 -4.95 -4.37 1.03
CA LEU A 76 -4.98 -4.95 -0.31
C LEU A 76 -6.32 -4.68 -0.99
N PHE A 77 -7.41 -4.70 -0.23
CA PHE A 77 -8.78 -4.51 -0.73
C PHE A 77 -9.01 -3.09 -1.26
N LYS A 78 -8.63 -2.06 -0.51
CA LYS A 78 -8.88 -0.66 -0.87
C LYS A 78 -7.60 0.16 -0.60
N PRO A 79 -6.86 0.58 -1.65
CA PRO A 79 -5.77 1.53 -1.45
C PRO A 79 -6.37 2.80 -0.85
N TRP A 80 -5.74 3.32 0.20
CA TRP A 80 -6.30 4.33 1.10
C TRP A 80 -7.01 5.49 0.37
N MET A 81 -8.15 5.94 0.90
CA MET A 81 -8.49 7.36 0.80
C MET A 81 -7.76 8.06 1.94
N PHE A 82 -6.70 8.78 1.62
CA PHE A 82 -6.18 9.78 2.53
C PHE A 82 -7.24 10.88 2.63
N THR A 83 -8.12 10.79 3.61
CA THR A 83 -8.75 12.01 4.16
C THR A 83 -7.84 12.44 5.29
N PRO A 84 -6.95 13.43 5.07
CA PRO A 84 -6.31 14.07 6.19
C PRO A 84 -7.40 14.79 6.95
N LEU A 85 -7.93 14.17 8.00
CA LEU A 85 -8.51 14.91 9.10
C LEU A 85 -7.33 15.51 9.89
N PHE A 86 -6.63 16.47 9.26
CA PHE A 86 -5.75 17.38 9.97
C PHE A 86 -6.65 18.30 10.79
N ALA A 87 -7.07 17.84 11.97
CA ALA A 87 -7.67 18.69 12.99
C ALA A 87 -6.60 19.31 13.91
N GLY A 88 -5.34 19.44 13.46
CA GLY A 88 -4.31 20.14 14.22
C GLY A 88 -2.96 20.25 13.48
N PRO A 89 -2.19 21.32 13.74
CA PRO A 89 -0.84 21.47 13.23
C PRO A 89 0.04 20.36 13.79
N ILE A 90 0.73 19.62 12.90
CA ILE A 90 1.87 18.80 13.31
C ILE A 90 2.98 19.77 13.72
N ILE A 91 3.14 20.00 15.01
CA ILE A 91 4.28 20.74 15.54
C ILE A 91 5.49 19.80 15.45
N TYR A 92 6.26 19.90 14.37
CA TYR A 92 7.65 19.46 14.39
C TYR A 92 8.39 20.39 15.35
N ARG A 93 8.52 20.00 16.63
CA ARG A 93 9.57 20.58 17.47
C ARG A 93 10.89 20.10 16.90
N GLY A 94 11.50 20.93 16.05
CA GLY A 94 12.87 20.73 15.60
C GLY A 94 13.76 20.54 16.81
N PHE A 95 14.34 19.36 16.93
CA PHE A 95 15.46 19.09 17.82
C PHE A 95 16.68 19.77 17.20
N HIS A 96 16.74 21.09 17.29
CA HIS A 96 17.98 21.83 17.07
C HIS A 96 18.58 22.18 18.43
N GLU A 97 19.79 21.68 18.59
CA GLU A 97 20.65 21.76 19.75
C GLU A 97 20.71 23.16 20.36
N GLY A 98 20.51 23.18 21.67
CA GLY A 98 20.68 24.33 22.54
C GLY A 98 20.73 23.86 24.00
N ILE A 99 21.51 22.81 24.27
CA ILE A 99 21.80 22.39 25.65
C ILE A 99 22.85 23.35 26.21
N HIS A 100 22.38 24.44 26.81
CA HIS A 100 23.12 25.09 27.89
C HIS A 100 22.13 25.49 28.99
N ALA A 101 22.45 25.00 30.20
CA ALA A 101 21.98 25.39 31.52
C ALA A 101 20.56 24.96 31.97
N GLY A 102 20.53 24.05 32.95
CA GLY A 102 19.38 23.81 33.82
C GLY A 102 19.04 22.33 33.98
N TRP A 103 19.81 21.60 34.80
CA TRP A 103 19.45 20.25 35.24
C TRP A 103 18.24 20.31 36.18
N THR A 104 17.03 20.31 35.62
CA THR A 104 15.85 19.82 36.31
C THR A 104 15.42 18.54 35.63
N SER A 105 15.54 17.42 36.34
CA SER A 105 15.23 16.06 35.92
C SER A 105 13.73 15.85 35.68
N GLY A 106 13.17 16.56 34.69
CA GLY A 106 11.88 16.24 34.10
C GLY A 106 12.12 15.26 32.97
N THR A 107 11.79 13.99 33.17
CA THR A 107 11.73 12.99 32.10
C THR A 107 10.65 13.40 31.11
N ILE A 108 11.00 14.18 30.09
CA ILE A 108 10.15 14.39 28.93
C ILE A 108 10.02 13.02 28.27
N ASN A 109 8.89 12.34 28.50
CA ASN A 109 8.58 11.06 27.89
C ASN A 109 8.44 11.30 26.37
N PRO A 110 9.39 10.90 25.51
CA PRO A 110 9.37 11.23 24.08
C PRO A 110 8.35 10.38 23.29
N LYS A 111 7.33 9.80 23.97
CA LYS A 111 6.60 8.63 23.49
C LYS A 111 5.25 8.88 22.82
N SER A 112 4.82 10.11 22.56
CA SER A 112 3.58 10.32 21.79
C SER A 112 3.85 11.09 20.50
N VAL A 113 4.65 10.51 19.61
CA VAL A 113 4.53 10.84 18.18
C VAL A 113 3.11 10.45 17.79
N ALA A 114 2.26 11.44 17.50
CA ALA A 114 0.90 11.20 17.06
C ALA A 114 0.97 10.48 15.71
N TYR A 115 0.69 9.18 15.71
CA TYR A 115 0.57 8.42 14.47
C TYR A 115 -0.65 8.95 13.71
N PRO A 116 -0.56 9.17 12.40
CA PRO A 116 -1.72 9.51 11.59
C PRO A 116 -2.78 8.43 11.78
N LYS A 117 -3.99 8.85 12.14
CA LYS A 117 -5.15 7.96 12.22
C LYS A 117 -5.67 7.73 10.81
N PHE A 118 -5.79 6.48 10.43
CA PHE A 118 -6.34 6.10 9.14
C PHE A 118 -7.77 5.64 9.34
N TYR A 119 -8.64 6.07 8.44
CA TYR A 119 -10.04 5.67 8.40
C TYR A 119 -10.35 5.07 7.04
N TYR A 120 -11.04 3.92 7.05
CA TYR A 120 -11.66 3.37 5.85
C TYR A 120 -13.12 3.79 5.84
N ASN A 121 -13.62 4.28 4.71
CA ASN A 121 -15.05 4.43 4.46
C ASN A 121 -15.48 3.32 3.50
N LEU A 122 -16.36 2.43 3.96
CA LEU A 122 -16.88 1.31 3.18
C LEU A 122 -18.39 1.45 3.03
N THR A 123 -18.86 1.32 1.79
CA THR A 123 -20.28 1.16 1.49
C THR A 123 -20.76 -0.24 1.86
N ASN A 124 -22.08 -0.44 1.98
CA ASN A 124 -22.62 -1.77 2.31
C ASN A 124 -22.25 -2.83 1.27
N SER A 125 -22.22 -2.48 -0.02
CA SER A 125 -21.76 -3.40 -1.08
C SER A 125 -20.28 -3.72 -0.97
N GLU A 126 -19.43 -2.73 -0.61
CA GLU A 126 -18.00 -2.97 -0.38
C GLU A 126 -17.74 -3.86 0.84
N ILE A 127 -18.63 -3.88 1.83
CA ILE A 127 -18.51 -4.78 2.99
C ILE A 127 -18.69 -6.23 2.55
N GLU A 128 -19.70 -6.53 1.73
CA GLU A 128 -19.91 -7.87 1.18
C GLU A 128 -18.73 -8.30 0.30
N GLU A 129 -18.27 -7.41 -0.59
CA GLU A 129 -17.06 -7.64 -1.39
C GLU A 129 -15.84 -7.93 -0.50
N LEU A 130 -15.67 -7.17 0.59
CA LEU A 130 -14.55 -7.32 1.52
C LEU A 130 -14.58 -8.68 2.23
N GLN A 131 -15.75 -9.21 2.55
CA GLN A 131 -15.86 -10.54 3.18
C GLN A 131 -15.38 -11.65 2.24
N ASN A 132 -15.89 -11.63 1.00
CA ASN A 132 -15.47 -12.59 -0.02
C ASN A 132 -13.97 -12.46 -0.33
N PHE A 133 -13.47 -11.23 -0.37
CA PHE A 133 -12.06 -10.94 -0.50
C PHE A 133 -11.23 -11.48 0.68
N PHE A 134 -11.70 -11.28 1.91
CA PHE A 134 -11.02 -11.75 3.11
C PHE A 134 -10.91 -13.28 3.15
N VAL A 135 -11.98 -13.99 2.81
CA VAL A 135 -11.98 -15.46 2.70
C VAL A 135 -10.97 -15.92 1.64
N SER A 136 -10.96 -15.27 0.47
CA SER A 136 -10.03 -15.60 -0.62
C SER A 136 -8.56 -15.40 -0.22
N ILE A 137 -8.26 -14.28 0.43
CA ILE A 137 -6.91 -13.96 0.91
C ILE A 137 -6.47 -14.90 2.04
N SER A 138 -7.35 -15.21 2.99
CA SER A 138 -7.03 -16.14 4.08
C SER A 138 -6.76 -17.54 3.54
N THR A 139 -7.61 -18.03 2.63
CA THR A 139 -7.42 -19.32 1.96
C THR A 139 -6.08 -19.39 1.25
N PHE A 140 -5.65 -18.31 0.58
CA PHE A 140 -4.34 -18.24 -0.05
C PHE A 140 -3.20 -18.39 0.97
N PHE A 141 -3.24 -17.64 2.06
CA PHE A 141 -2.17 -17.66 3.07
C PHE A 141 -2.12 -18.97 3.88
N ASP A 142 -3.26 -19.66 4.01
CA ASP A 142 -3.36 -20.97 4.68
C ASP A 142 -2.97 -22.14 3.75
N SER A 143 -2.97 -21.93 2.43
CA SER A 143 -2.65 -22.96 1.45
C SER A 143 -1.18 -23.41 1.48
N LYS A 144 -0.90 -24.58 0.87
CA LYS A 144 0.45 -25.17 0.84
C LYS A 144 1.48 -24.20 0.25
N LYS A 145 2.53 -23.93 1.02
CA LYS A 145 3.63 -23.04 0.60
C LYS A 145 4.30 -23.56 -0.67
N ASN A 146 4.30 -22.72 -1.70
CA ASN A 146 5.08 -22.89 -2.92
C ASN A 146 6.06 -21.72 -3.10
N LYS A 147 6.88 -21.74 -4.14
CA LYS A 147 7.87 -20.68 -4.37
C LYS A 147 7.23 -19.31 -4.62
N ILE A 148 6.12 -19.27 -5.37
CA ILE A 148 5.36 -18.04 -5.64
C ILE A 148 4.77 -17.48 -4.34
N SER A 149 4.16 -18.33 -3.49
CA SER A 149 3.57 -17.90 -2.22
C SER A 149 4.62 -17.32 -1.28
N ASN A 150 5.85 -17.85 -1.27
CA ASN A 150 6.95 -17.28 -0.50
C ASN A 150 7.35 -15.89 -0.99
N ARG A 151 7.43 -15.67 -2.31
CA ARG A 151 7.68 -14.34 -2.89
C ARG A 151 6.57 -13.36 -2.56
N ILE A 152 5.31 -13.79 -2.67
CA ILE A 152 4.13 -12.99 -2.32
C ILE A 152 4.17 -12.61 -0.84
N ASN A 153 4.43 -13.56 0.06
CA ASN A 153 4.55 -13.30 1.50
C ASN A 153 5.66 -12.28 1.80
N PHE A 154 6.81 -12.43 1.15
CA PHE A 154 7.93 -11.52 1.32
C PHE A 154 7.59 -10.11 0.81
N ALA A 155 7.07 -9.99 -0.41
CA ALA A 155 6.65 -8.72 -0.99
C ALA A 155 5.56 -8.03 -0.15
N TYR A 156 4.59 -8.80 0.34
CA TYR A 156 3.54 -8.31 1.23
C TYR A 156 4.09 -7.80 2.57
N SER A 157 5.09 -8.48 3.14
CA SER A 157 5.76 -7.99 4.35
C SER A 157 6.42 -6.62 4.14
N TRP A 158 7.02 -6.38 2.97
CA TRP A 158 7.61 -5.10 2.61
C TRP A 158 6.57 -4.04 2.28
N LEU A 159 5.44 -4.40 1.66
CA LEU A 159 4.31 -3.49 1.47
C LEU A 159 3.85 -2.93 2.81
N LYS A 160 3.68 -3.78 3.83
CA LYS A 160 3.29 -3.35 5.18
C LYS A 160 4.27 -2.35 5.77
N LYS A 161 5.57 -2.67 5.73
CA LYS A 161 6.63 -1.77 6.22
C LYS A 161 6.65 -0.44 5.46
N ALA A 162 6.56 -0.47 4.14
CA ALA A 162 6.59 0.72 3.30
C ALA A 162 5.42 1.69 3.58
N ARG A 163 4.28 1.19 4.07
CA ARG A 163 3.13 2.02 4.47
C ARG A 163 3.35 2.77 5.78
N GLU A 164 4.22 2.24 6.65
CA GLU A 164 4.49 2.82 7.97
C GLU A 164 5.66 3.82 7.93
N ILE A 165 6.37 3.89 6.80
CA ILE A 165 7.49 4.79 6.59
C ILE A 165 7.00 6.17 6.14
N VAL A 166 7.46 7.20 6.86
CA VAL A 166 7.24 8.61 6.53
C VAL A 166 8.24 9.11 5.48
N ASP A 167 9.50 8.68 5.56
CA ASP A 167 10.55 9.10 4.62
C ASP A 167 10.37 8.49 3.22
N VAL A 168 10.28 9.33 2.20
CA VAL A 168 10.00 8.89 0.83
C VAL A 168 11.17 8.13 0.18
N ASN A 169 12.40 8.31 0.66
CA ASN A 169 13.57 7.62 0.14
C ASN A 169 13.58 6.16 0.64
N ASP A 170 13.38 5.97 1.94
CA ASP A 170 13.27 4.64 2.55
C ASP A 170 12.05 3.88 1.99
N ARG A 171 10.94 4.60 1.79
CA ARG A 171 9.73 4.04 1.19
C ARG A 171 9.98 3.57 -0.24
N LEU A 172 10.71 4.34 -1.06
CA LEU A 172 11.12 3.92 -2.40
C LEU A 172 11.93 2.61 -2.33
N ILE A 173 12.92 2.53 -1.43
CA ILE A 173 13.77 1.35 -1.27
C ILE A 173 12.91 0.12 -0.94
N PHE A 174 12.02 0.21 0.06
CA PHE A 174 11.22 -0.93 0.49
C PHE A 174 10.24 -1.39 -0.59
N LEU A 175 9.61 -0.47 -1.31
CA LEU A 175 8.72 -0.80 -2.42
C LEU A 175 9.48 -1.47 -3.56
N THR A 176 10.68 -0.98 -3.90
CA THR A 176 11.49 -1.64 -4.95
C THR A 176 11.96 -3.03 -4.54
N ILE A 177 12.41 -3.25 -3.30
CA ILE A 177 12.76 -4.58 -2.79
C ILE A 177 11.58 -5.55 -2.91
N ALA A 178 10.37 -5.09 -2.57
CA ALA A 178 9.16 -5.90 -2.69
C ALA A 178 8.89 -6.29 -4.15
N ILE A 179 8.97 -5.34 -5.08
CA ILE A 179 8.73 -5.59 -6.50
C ILE A 179 9.84 -6.49 -7.09
N GLU A 180 11.11 -6.25 -6.75
CA GLU A 180 12.24 -7.10 -7.13
C GLU A 180 12.00 -8.55 -6.71
N SER A 181 11.51 -8.77 -5.49
CA SER A 181 11.25 -10.13 -5.00
C SER A 181 10.14 -10.87 -5.77
N LEU A 182 9.17 -10.15 -6.33
CA LEU A 182 8.09 -10.72 -7.15
C LEU A 182 8.54 -10.97 -8.59
N MET A 183 9.33 -10.05 -9.15
CA MET A 183 9.56 -9.96 -10.60
C MET A 183 10.94 -10.40 -11.05
N SER A 184 11.86 -10.64 -10.12
CA SER A 184 13.22 -11.04 -10.44
C SER A 184 13.47 -12.54 -10.28
N LYS A 185 14.21 -13.09 -11.24
CA LYS A 185 14.81 -14.44 -11.20
C LYS A 185 16.31 -14.35 -11.44
N GLU A 186 16.75 -13.33 -12.16
CA GLU A 186 18.13 -13.10 -12.61
C GLU A 186 18.75 -11.85 -11.98
N THR A 187 20.07 -11.78 -11.95
CA THR A 187 20.82 -10.60 -11.48
C THR A 187 21.01 -9.54 -12.58
N ASP A 188 20.95 -9.95 -13.84
CA ASP A 188 21.30 -9.11 -14.97
C ASP A 188 20.09 -8.40 -15.57
N GLU A 189 20.30 -7.19 -16.07
CA GLU A 189 19.27 -6.35 -16.71
C GLU A 189 18.01 -6.12 -15.85
N LEU A 190 18.19 -6.14 -14.52
CA LEU A 190 17.12 -6.14 -13.53
C LEU A 190 16.05 -5.07 -13.79
N SER A 191 16.48 -3.83 -14.08
CA SER A 191 15.57 -2.72 -14.35
C SER A 191 14.69 -2.97 -15.58
N TYR A 192 15.25 -3.53 -16.67
CA TYR A 192 14.49 -3.80 -17.89
C TYR A 192 13.49 -4.92 -17.66
N ARG A 193 13.95 -6.08 -17.15
CA ARG A 193 13.12 -7.27 -16.95
C ARG A 193 11.97 -7.00 -15.99
N ILE A 194 12.24 -6.33 -14.87
CA ILE A 194 11.19 -5.97 -13.92
C ILE A 194 10.20 -5.00 -14.54
N SER A 195 10.67 -3.95 -15.22
CA SER A 195 9.76 -2.98 -15.85
C SER A 195 8.89 -3.64 -16.90
N HIS A 196 9.46 -4.56 -17.68
CA HIS A 196 8.76 -5.33 -18.70
C HIS A 196 7.69 -6.25 -18.07
N ARG A 197 8.10 -7.18 -17.20
CA ARG A 197 7.21 -8.13 -16.51
C ARG A 197 6.08 -7.41 -15.76
N THR A 198 6.41 -6.31 -15.07
CA THR A 198 5.41 -5.48 -14.38
C THR A 198 4.41 -4.88 -15.35
N SER A 199 4.87 -4.29 -16.45
CA SER A 199 3.98 -3.71 -17.46
C SER A 199 3.11 -4.76 -18.15
N ALA A 200 3.68 -5.93 -18.46
CA ALA A 200 2.97 -7.03 -19.10
C ALA A 200 1.86 -7.60 -18.20
N LEU A 201 2.15 -7.75 -16.90
CA LEU A 201 1.18 -8.28 -15.94
C LEU A 201 0.13 -7.25 -15.53
N LEU A 202 0.39 -5.95 -15.58
CA LEU A 202 -0.54 -4.92 -15.10
C LEU A 202 -1.33 -4.19 -16.20
N GLY A 203 -0.72 -3.90 -17.34
CA GLY A 203 -1.34 -3.06 -18.37
C GLY A 203 -2.32 -3.84 -19.25
N GLU A 204 -3.52 -3.29 -19.44
CA GLU A 204 -4.58 -3.89 -20.27
C GLU A 204 -4.50 -3.37 -21.70
N THR A 205 -4.08 -2.11 -21.86
CA THR A 205 -3.84 -1.48 -23.17
C THR A 205 -2.35 -1.26 -23.44
N LEU A 206 -1.99 -1.08 -24.71
CA LEU A 206 -0.61 -0.73 -25.10
C LEU A 206 -0.13 0.56 -24.43
N LEU A 207 -1.00 1.57 -24.31
CA LEU A 207 -0.68 2.85 -23.67
C LEU A 207 -0.40 2.69 -22.18
N GLU A 208 -1.21 1.90 -21.47
CA GLU A 208 -0.98 1.57 -20.06
C GLU A 208 0.32 0.79 -19.86
N LYS A 209 0.58 -0.21 -20.69
CA LYS A 209 1.85 -0.96 -20.65
C LYS A 209 3.04 -0.03 -20.81
N GLN A 210 3.01 0.86 -21.81
CA GLN A 210 4.07 1.84 -22.01
C GLN A 210 4.22 2.80 -20.82
N PHE A 211 3.11 3.26 -20.25
CA PHE A 211 3.12 4.13 -19.08
C PHE A 211 3.75 3.45 -17.87
N ILE A 212 3.31 2.23 -17.54
CA ILE A 212 3.82 1.45 -16.42
C ILE A 212 5.30 1.16 -16.63
N PHE A 213 5.70 0.69 -17.81
CA PHE A 213 7.08 0.39 -18.14
C PHE A 213 8.01 1.60 -17.94
N ARG A 214 7.62 2.78 -18.47
CA ARG A 214 8.42 4.01 -18.35
C ARG A 214 8.56 4.46 -16.90
N ASN A 215 7.47 4.43 -16.14
CA ASN A 215 7.49 4.82 -14.73
C ASN A 215 8.31 3.84 -13.89
N MET A 216 8.17 2.55 -14.12
CA MET A 216 8.99 1.53 -13.44
C MET A 216 10.48 1.75 -13.72
N ARG A 217 10.90 1.95 -14.98
CA ARG A 217 12.30 2.26 -15.31
C ARG A 217 12.79 3.53 -14.60
N LYS A 218 11.98 4.58 -14.58
CA LYS A 218 12.29 5.83 -13.87
C LYS A 218 12.53 5.58 -12.38
N MET A 219 11.67 4.79 -11.74
CA MET A 219 11.77 4.48 -10.31
C MET A 219 13.02 3.65 -9.99
N TYR A 220 13.36 2.67 -10.82
CA TYR A 220 14.61 1.90 -10.67
C TYR A 220 15.85 2.77 -10.83
N LYS A 221 15.86 3.70 -11.78
CA LYS A 221 16.96 4.67 -11.93
C LYS A 221 17.11 5.52 -10.65
N LYS A 222 16.00 6.02 -10.10
CA LYS A 222 16.01 6.76 -8.84
C LYS A 222 16.54 5.92 -7.68
N ARG A 223 16.04 4.70 -7.51
CA ARG A 223 16.53 3.79 -6.46
C ARG A 223 18.03 3.52 -6.59
N SER A 224 18.51 3.25 -7.81
CA SER A 224 19.94 3.06 -8.06
C SER A 224 20.76 4.29 -7.67
N SER A 225 20.36 5.49 -8.09
CA SER A 225 21.01 6.74 -7.68
C SER A 225 21.03 6.91 -6.15
N LEU A 226 19.89 6.66 -5.48
CA LEU A 226 19.75 6.79 -4.03
C LEU A 226 20.71 5.89 -3.27
N VAL A 227 20.79 4.59 -3.62
CA VAL A 227 21.67 3.63 -2.92
C VAL A 227 23.15 3.89 -3.16
N HIS A 228 23.50 4.65 -4.20
CA HIS A 228 24.87 5.11 -4.46
C HIS A 228 25.16 6.51 -3.88
N GLY A 229 24.28 7.03 -3.02
CA GLY A 229 24.46 8.32 -2.36
C GLY A 229 24.32 9.54 -3.28
N VAL A 230 23.74 9.37 -4.47
CA VAL A 230 23.49 10.48 -5.39
C VAL A 230 22.27 11.25 -4.90
N PRO A 231 22.37 12.58 -4.68
CA PRO A 231 21.24 13.38 -4.22
C PRO A 231 20.15 13.41 -5.29
N ILE A 232 18.96 12.96 -4.94
CA ILE A 232 17.79 12.95 -5.81
C ILE A 232 16.55 13.43 -5.06
N SER A 233 15.59 13.99 -5.80
CA SER A 233 14.27 14.31 -5.27
C SER A 233 13.27 13.21 -5.63
N ILE A 234 12.62 12.67 -4.61
CA ILE A 234 11.53 11.70 -4.73
C ILE A 234 10.25 12.38 -4.23
N ARG A 235 9.19 12.36 -5.05
CA ARG A 235 7.89 12.91 -4.66
C ARG A 235 7.07 11.82 -3.99
N PHE A 236 6.26 12.19 -3.00
CA PHE A 236 5.33 11.27 -2.34
C PHE A 236 4.43 10.52 -3.35
N ALA A 237 3.89 11.22 -4.35
CA ALA A 237 3.09 10.62 -5.42
C ALA A 237 3.80 9.52 -6.22
N GLU A 238 5.14 9.57 -6.32
CA GLU A 238 5.91 8.51 -6.98
C GLU A 238 5.96 7.24 -6.13
N THR A 239 6.02 7.39 -4.80
CA THR A 239 5.92 6.25 -3.87
C THR A 239 4.49 5.71 -3.77
N GLU A 240 3.45 6.55 -3.91
CA GLU A 240 2.06 6.10 -4.03
C GLU A 240 1.83 5.27 -5.29
N PHE A 241 2.38 5.72 -6.43
CA PHE A 241 2.35 4.94 -7.67
C PHE A 241 2.97 3.54 -7.48
N LEU A 242 4.16 3.45 -6.89
CA LEU A 242 4.81 2.16 -6.65
C LEU A 242 4.05 1.29 -5.66
N LEU A 243 3.44 1.91 -4.65
CA LEU A 243 2.62 1.21 -3.68
C LEU A 243 1.41 0.58 -4.36
N GLU A 244 0.76 1.29 -5.27
CA GLU A 244 -0.38 0.77 -6.03
C GLU A 244 0.05 -0.34 -7.00
N VAL A 245 1.17 -0.15 -7.70
CA VAL A 245 1.79 -1.20 -8.52
C VAL A 245 2.00 -2.46 -7.68
N LEU A 246 2.66 -2.35 -6.53
CA LEU A 246 2.94 -3.49 -5.65
C LEU A 246 1.66 -4.16 -5.14
N ARG A 247 0.65 -3.38 -4.75
CA ARG A 247 -0.65 -3.90 -4.30
C ARG A 247 -1.29 -4.76 -5.39
N VAL A 248 -1.41 -4.23 -6.61
CA VAL A 248 -2.04 -4.95 -7.73
C VAL A 248 -1.19 -6.16 -8.16
N LEU A 249 0.14 -6.04 -8.14
CA LEU A 249 1.03 -7.17 -8.42
C LEU A 249 0.81 -8.33 -7.43
N ILE A 250 0.72 -8.04 -6.14
CA ILE A 250 0.44 -9.06 -5.12
C ILE A 250 -0.88 -9.78 -5.44
N LEU A 251 -1.95 -9.05 -5.75
CA LEU A 251 -3.26 -9.63 -6.08
C LEU A 251 -3.24 -10.47 -7.36
N ARG A 252 -2.60 -9.97 -8.42
CA ARG A 252 -2.48 -10.70 -9.68
C ARG A 252 -1.65 -11.98 -9.52
N MET A 253 -0.55 -11.90 -8.78
CA MET A 253 0.30 -13.07 -8.48
C MET A 253 -0.41 -14.10 -7.60
N MET A 254 -1.20 -13.66 -6.61
CA MET A 254 -2.03 -14.56 -5.79
C MET A 254 -3.05 -15.33 -6.64
N SER A 255 -3.76 -14.63 -7.53
CA SER A 255 -4.74 -15.23 -8.45
C SER A 255 -4.10 -16.29 -9.35
N LEU A 256 -2.94 -15.97 -9.94
CA LEU A 256 -2.18 -16.91 -10.77
C LEU A 256 -1.65 -18.11 -9.97
N SER A 257 -1.17 -17.90 -8.75
CA SER A 257 -0.72 -18.99 -7.89
C SER A 257 -1.86 -19.97 -7.56
N LEU A 258 -3.08 -19.49 -7.34
CA LEU A 258 -4.24 -20.34 -7.09
C LEU A 258 -4.71 -21.10 -8.34
N LYS A 259 -4.35 -20.61 -9.52
CA LYS A 259 -4.54 -21.28 -10.82
C LYS A 259 -3.42 -22.27 -11.18
N ASN A 260 -2.51 -22.55 -10.25
CA ASN A 260 -1.38 -23.48 -10.41
C ASN A 260 -0.33 -23.05 -11.47
N TYR A 261 -0.19 -21.74 -11.72
CA TYR A 261 0.98 -21.25 -12.47
C TYR A 261 2.27 -21.53 -11.67
N SER A 262 3.34 -21.95 -12.36
CA SER A 262 4.64 -22.21 -11.73
C SER A 262 5.54 -20.97 -11.77
N ASP A 263 6.39 -20.78 -10.74
CA ASP A 263 7.26 -19.59 -10.62
C ASP A 263 8.21 -19.42 -11.82
N ALA A 264 8.79 -20.54 -12.26
CA ALA A 264 9.79 -20.52 -13.31
C ALA A 264 9.17 -20.16 -14.66
N ASN A 265 8.00 -20.74 -14.98
CA ASN A 265 7.34 -20.50 -16.26
C ASN A 265 6.70 -19.12 -16.28
N LEU A 266 6.09 -18.67 -15.18
CA LEU A 266 5.34 -17.41 -15.18
C LEU A 266 6.22 -16.20 -15.51
N LEU A 267 7.41 -16.08 -14.91
CA LEU A 267 8.27 -14.92 -15.15
C LEU A 267 8.90 -14.91 -16.55
N ASP A 268 9.14 -16.08 -17.10
CA ASP A 268 9.66 -16.25 -18.46
C ASP A 268 8.53 -15.96 -19.47
N GLU A 269 7.33 -16.53 -19.26
CA GLU A 269 6.12 -16.25 -20.03
C GLU A 269 5.78 -14.75 -20.04
N LEU A 270 5.88 -14.05 -18.90
CA LEU A 270 5.67 -12.60 -18.80
C LEU A 270 6.69 -11.79 -19.63
N LEU A 271 7.89 -12.32 -19.84
CA LEU A 271 8.91 -11.70 -20.69
C LEU A 271 8.61 -11.95 -22.17
N ASP A 272 8.20 -13.16 -22.51
CA ASP A 272 7.92 -13.61 -23.88
C ASP A 272 6.60 -13.08 -24.44
N THR A 273 5.77 -12.45 -23.59
CA THR A 273 4.51 -11.78 -23.96
C THR A 273 4.57 -10.84 -25.16
N ILE A 274 5.75 -10.31 -25.50
CA ILE A 274 5.96 -9.50 -26.71
C ILE A 274 5.57 -10.28 -27.97
N PHE A 275 5.82 -11.59 -27.97
CA PHE A 275 5.67 -12.46 -29.13
C PHE A 275 4.35 -13.23 -29.15
N GLU A 276 3.64 -13.32 -28.02
CA GLU A 276 2.43 -14.13 -27.86
C GLU A 276 1.24 -13.32 -27.30
N PRO A 277 0.58 -12.47 -28.10
CA PRO A 277 -0.46 -11.57 -27.61
C PRO A 277 -1.69 -12.28 -27.04
N ASP A 278 -2.02 -13.49 -27.49
CA ASP A 278 -3.15 -14.25 -26.96
C ASP A 278 -2.83 -14.89 -25.61
N ARG A 279 -1.58 -15.32 -25.39
CA ARG A 279 -1.14 -15.81 -24.07
C ARG A 279 -1.25 -14.71 -23.01
N VAL A 280 -0.94 -13.47 -23.40
CA VAL A 280 -1.10 -12.29 -22.53
C VAL A 280 -2.54 -12.10 -22.08
N LYS A 281 -3.50 -12.21 -23.00
CA LYS A 281 -4.92 -12.05 -22.66
C LYS A 281 -5.35 -13.10 -21.65
N THR A 282 -4.91 -14.35 -21.81
CA THR A 282 -5.18 -15.43 -20.85
C THR A 282 -4.59 -15.13 -19.48
N ILE A 283 -3.31 -14.75 -19.41
CA ILE A 283 -2.65 -14.41 -18.13
C ILE A 283 -3.36 -13.23 -17.46
N LEU A 284 -3.69 -12.18 -18.21
CA LEU A 284 -4.39 -11.01 -17.68
C LEU A 284 -5.78 -11.38 -17.14
N SER A 285 -6.53 -12.17 -17.89
CA SER A 285 -7.84 -12.69 -17.47
C SER A 285 -7.73 -13.52 -16.19
N ASP A 286 -6.83 -14.50 -16.15
CA ASP A 286 -6.64 -15.36 -14.98
C ASP A 286 -6.17 -14.59 -13.76
N SER A 287 -5.30 -13.58 -13.96
CA SER A 287 -4.75 -12.78 -12.88
C SER A 287 -5.75 -11.81 -12.24
N THR A 288 -6.84 -11.48 -12.93
CA THR A 288 -7.88 -10.55 -12.45
C THR A 288 -9.13 -11.27 -11.95
N GLN A 289 -9.37 -12.51 -12.39
CA GLN A 289 -10.61 -13.25 -12.12
C GLN A 289 -10.98 -13.33 -10.63
N LEU A 290 -10.02 -13.56 -9.74
CA LEU A 290 -10.32 -13.80 -8.32
C LEU A 290 -10.69 -12.53 -7.56
N PHE A 291 -10.07 -11.39 -7.89
CA PHE A 291 -10.22 -10.15 -7.13
C PHE A 291 -10.94 -9.04 -7.91
N GLY A 292 -11.35 -9.32 -9.16
CA GLY A 292 -12.11 -8.42 -10.02
C GLY A 292 -11.52 -7.01 -10.05
N SER A 293 -12.37 -6.01 -9.81
CA SER A 293 -12.03 -4.58 -9.80
C SER A 293 -10.80 -4.25 -8.94
N LYS A 294 -10.55 -4.97 -7.84
CA LYS A 294 -9.42 -4.68 -6.94
C LYS A 294 -8.07 -5.03 -7.55
N ALA A 295 -8.04 -5.93 -8.53
CA ALA A 295 -6.86 -6.31 -9.30
C ALA A 295 -6.70 -5.52 -10.61
N HIS A 296 -7.53 -4.50 -10.88
CA HIS A 296 -7.29 -3.57 -11.97
C HIS A 296 -6.31 -2.48 -11.54
N PHE A 297 -5.40 -2.13 -12.44
CA PHE A 297 -4.48 -1.02 -12.21
C PHE A 297 -5.17 0.29 -12.55
N HIS A 298 -5.62 1.02 -11.54
CA HIS A 298 -6.20 2.34 -11.76
C HIS A 298 -5.09 3.36 -11.97
N THR A 299 -4.92 3.81 -13.21
CA THR A 299 -4.00 4.91 -13.49
C THR A 299 -4.52 6.16 -12.78
N PHE A 300 -3.71 6.73 -11.89
CA PHE A 300 -3.97 8.04 -11.28
C PHE A 300 -4.08 9.20 -12.30
N LEU A 301 -3.99 8.92 -13.60
CA LEU A 301 -4.15 9.90 -14.68
C LEU A 301 -5.62 10.22 -15.01
N THR A 302 -6.57 9.44 -14.51
CA THR A 302 -8.01 9.63 -14.78
C THR A 302 -8.78 10.31 -13.64
N ARG A 303 -8.07 10.79 -12.60
CA ARG A 303 -8.63 11.59 -11.49
C ARG A 303 -7.83 12.87 -11.36
#